data_AF-A0A962CVG4-F1
#
_entry.id   AF-A0A962CVG4-F1
#
_cell.length_a   1.000
_cell.length_b   1.000
_cell.length_c   1.000
_cell.angle_alpha   90.00
_cell.angle_beta   90.00
_cell.angle_gamma   90.00
#
_symmetry.space_group_name_H-M   'P 1'
#
loop_
_entity.id
_entity.type
_entity.pdbx_description
1 polymer ?
#
loop_
_entity_poly.entity_id
_entity_poly.type
_entity_poly.pdbx_seq_one_letter_code
_entity_poly.pdbx_strand_id
1 'polypeptide(L)'
;MLNKISTYRICRFSVAFVWLYHGIVPKLLGPHADELTMNKSLGLSDESAMQLAMIAGVAEVIFGVIVLVFWHQRWPLVITILAMIGLLAFTVVFVPNLLAGAFNPVTTNLTVLALAVIALKQPEVSKPWN
;
A
#
# COMPACT_ATOMS: atom_id res chain seq x y z
N MET A 1 4.95 4.54 28.34
CA MET A 1 3.88 5.12 27.48
C MET A 1 4.45 5.85 26.26
N LEU A 2 5.52 6.65 26.41
CA LEU A 2 6.20 7.38 25.32
C LEU A 2 6.64 6.51 24.13
N ASN A 3 7.22 5.31 24.36
CA ASN A 3 7.66 4.44 23.27
C ASN A 3 6.50 3.93 22.38
N LYS A 4 5.31 3.71 22.92
CA LYS A 4 4.17 3.16 22.17
C LYS A 4 3.56 4.18 21.19
N ILE A 5 3.46 5.43 21.61
CA ILE A 5 2.98 6.54 20.77
C ILE A 5 3.95 6.77 19.60
N SER A 6 5.26 6.64 19.86
CA SER A 6 6.29 6.71 18.84
C SER A 6 6.15 5.56 17.82
N THR A 7 5.97 4.31 18.28
CA THR A 7 5.78 3.15 17.40
C THR A 7 4.54 3.28 16.50
N TYR A 8 3.39 3.70 17.05
CA TYR A 8 2.17 3.91 16.25
C TYR A 8 2.43 4.90 15.12
N ARG A 9 3.01 6.06 15.44
CA ARG A 9 3.34 7.12 14.48
C ARG A 9 4.26 6.62 13.38
N ILE A 10 5.35 5.95 13.74
CA ILE A 10 6.32 5.40 12.79
C ILE A 10 5.62 4.44 11.82
N CYS A 11 4.89 3.45 12.34
CA CYS A 11 4.18 2.48 11.50
C CYS A 11 3.18 3.18 10.57
N ARG A 12 2.45 4.17 11.09
CA ARG A 12 1.45 4.91 10.33
C ARG A 12 2.03 5.71 9.18
N PHE A 13 3.10 6.46 9.47
CA PHE A 13 3.80 7.25 8.46
C PHE A 13 4.46 6.34 7.42
N SER A 14 5.04 5.22 7.83
CA SER A 14 5.60 4.24 6.90
C SER A 14 4.54 3.64 5.97
N VAL A 15 3.38 3.23 6.49
CA VAL A 15 2.26 2.73 5.66
C VAL A 15 1.79 3.80 4.67
N ALA A 16 1.56 5.03 5.13
CA ALA A 16 1.16 6.13 4.25
C ALA A 16 2.22 6.43 3.20
N PHE A 17 3.50 6.46 3.59
CA PHE A 17 4.61 6.68 2.69
C PHE A 17 4.64 5.65 1.57
N VAL A 18 4.46 4.36 1.87
CA VAL A 18 4.46 3.32 0.84
C VAL A 18 3.30 3.51 -0.14
N TRP A 19 2.08 3.75 0.34
CA TRP A 19 0.94 4.04 -0.54
C TRP A 19 1.17 5.27 -1.43
N LEU A 20 1.68 6.37 -0.85
CA LEU A 20 1.99 7.59 -1.60
C LEU A 20 3.10 7.36 -2.61
N TYR A 21 4.17 6.67 -2.22
CA TYR A 21 5.33 6.43 -3.08
C TYR A 21 4.95 5.53 -4.26
N HIS A 22 4.24 4.42 -4.03
CA HIS A 22 3.78 3.53 -5.10
C HIS A 22 2.72 4.20 -5.99
N GLY A 23 1.88 5.06 -5.41
CA GLY A 23 0.92 5.81 -6.21
C GLY A 23 1.59 6.84 -7.12
N ILE A 24 2.61 7.53 -6.62
CA ILE A 24 3.26 8.61 -7.35
C ILE A 24 4.32 8.08 -8.31
N VAL A 25 5.30 7.34 -7.81
CA VAL A 25 6.55 7.09 -8.54
C VAL A 25 6.39 6.05 -9.65
N PRO A 26 6.00 4.79 -9.37
CA PRO A 26 5.87 3.79 -10.42
C PRO A 26 4.56 3.90 -11.21
N LYS A 27 3.67 4.85 -10.89
CA LYS A 27 2.37 5.02 -11.56
C LYS A 27 2.20 6.43 -12.13
N LEU A 28 2.00 7.47 -11.31
CA LEU A 28 1.67 8.81 -11.83
C LEU A 28 2.81 9.57 -12.53
N LEU A 29 4.08 9.32 -12.18
CA LEU A 29 5.25 9.94 -12.84
C LEU A 29 5.64 9.26 -14.16
N GLY A 30 4.83 8.31 -14.63
CA GLY A 30 5.13 7.45 -15.77
C GLY A 30 5.09 6.00 -15.31
N PRO A 31 4.05 5.23 -15.67
CA PRO A 31 3.91 3.85 -15.23
C PRO A 31 5.13 3.00 -15.54
N HIS A 32 5.66 2.34 -14.51
CA HIS A 32 6.80 1.44 -14.64
C HIS A 32 6.44 0.22 -15.50
N ALA A 33 7.45 -0.37 -16.15
CA ALA A 33 7.25 -1.55 -17.00
C ALA A 33 6.58 -2.72 -16.26
N ASP A 34 6.89 -2.90 -14.98
CA ASP A 34 6.29 -3.97 -14.16
C ASP A 34 4.80 -3.72 -13.89
N GLU A 35 4.38 -2.47 -13.64
CA GLU A 35 2.96 -2.10 -13.46
C GLU A 35 2.18 -2.34 -14.75
N LEU A 36 2.75 -1.98 -15.90
CA LEU A 36 2.14 -2.26 -17.20
C LEU A 36 2.08 -3.76 -17.49
N THR A 37 3.11 -4.53 -17.11
CA THR A 37 3.12 -5.99 -17.26
C THR A 37 2.02 -6.62 -16.42
N MET A 38 1.85 -6.16 -15.18
CA MET A 38 0.75 -6.58 -14.30
C MET A 38 -0.62 -6.26 -14.91
N ASN A 39 -0.84 -5.06 -15.41
CA ASN A 39 -2.12 -4.71 -16.01
C ASN A 39 -2.40 -5.47 -17.32
N LYS A 40 -1.37 -5.70 -18.15
CA LYS A 40 -1.51 -6.50 -19.38
C LYS A 40 -1.77 -7.98 -19.10
N SER A 41 -1.33 -8.52 -17.96
CA SER A 41 -1.65 -9.90 -17.55
C SER A 41 -3.15 -10.15 -17.38
N LEU A 42 -3.95 -9.08 -17.23
CA LEU A 42 -5.41 -9.11 -17.22
C LEU A 42 -6.04 -9.15 -18.63
N GLY A 43 -5.24 -9.19 -19.69
CA GLY A 43 -5.71 -9.14 -21.09
C GLY A 43 -6.01 -7.72 -21.60
N LEU A 44 -5.51 -6.68 -20.93
CA LEU A 44 -5.70 -5.29 -21.31
C LEU A 44 -4.80 -4.88 -22.49
N SER A 45 -5.30 -3.97 -23.33
CA SER A 45 -4.48 -3.29 -24.34
C SER A 45 -3.45 -2.37 -23.68
N ASP A 46 -2.47 -1.90 -24.45
CA ASP A 46 -1.44 -0.98 -23.96
C ASP A 46 -2.03 0.33 -23.40
N GLU A 47 -3.04 0.87 -24.08
CA GLU A 47 -3.73 2.09 -23.64
C GLU A 47 -4.53 1.84 -22.36
N SER A 48 -5.30 0.75 -22.28
CA SER A 48 -6.07 0.41 -21.09
C SER A 48 -5.19 0.06 -19.89
N ALA A 49 -4.05 -0.60 -20.13
CA ALA A 49 -3.07 -0.90 -19.09
C ALA A 49 -2.43 0.39 -18.52
N MET A 50 -2.15 1.36 -19.39
CA MET A 50 -1.68 2.69 -18.98
C MET A 50 -2.74 3.44 -18.18
N GLN A 51 -3.99 3.48 -18.65
CA GLN A 51 -5.09 4.12 -17.94
C GLN A 51 -5.34 3.49 -16.57
N LEU A 52 -5.33 2.16 -16.48
CA LEU A 52 -5.50 1.45 -15.22
C LEU A 52 -4.36 1.76 -14.24
N ALA A 53 -3.11 1.83 -14.72
CA ALA A 53 -1.97 2.21 -13.88
C ALA A 53 -2.13 3.62 -13.31
N MET A 54 -2.57 4.58 -14.13
CA MET A 54 -2.81 5.96 -13.68
C MET A 54 -3.95 6.04 -12.67
N ILE A 55 -5.07 5.35 -12.91
CA ILE A 55 -6.22 5.30 -11.99
C ILE A 55 -5.81 4.66 -10.66
N ALA A 56 -5.09 3.54 -10.71
CA ALA A 56 -4.54 2.89 -9.52
C ALA A 56 -3.60 3.85 -8.78
N GLY A 57 -2.76 4.60 -9.49
CA GLY A 57 -1.87 5.60 -8.90
C GLY A 57 -2.61 6.67 -8.13
N VAL A 58 -3.67 7.23 -8.71
CA VAL A 58 -4.55 8.19 -8.01
C VAL A 58 -5.19 7.56 -6.78
N ALA A 59 -5.72 6.33 -6.89
CA ALA A 59 -6.34 5.62 -5.78
C ALA A 59 -5.36 5.36 -4.63
N GLU A 60 -4.13 4.95 -4.95
CA GLU A 60 -3.05 4.73 -3.97
C GLU A 60 -2.66 6.04 -3.26
N VAL A 61 -2.56 7.16 -3.98
CA VAL A 61 -2.28 8.46 -3.38
C VAL A 61 -3.41 8.90 -2.45
N ILE A 62 -4.66 8.83 -2.93
CA ILE A 62 -5.83 9.16 -2.10
C ILE A 62 -5.84 8.29 -0.85
N PHE A 63 -5.55 7.00 -0.99
CA PHE A 63 -5.56 6.09 0.14
C PHE A 63 -4.41 6.37 1.12
N GLY A 64 -3.21 6.71 0.65
CA GLY A 64 -2.10 7.18 1.49
C GLY A 64 -2.44 8.44 2.29
N VAL A 65 -3.17 9.39 1.67
CA VAL A 65 -3.71 10.57 2.38
C VAL A 65 -4.80 10.20 3.37
N ILE A 66 -5.73 9.31 3.00
CA ILE A 66 -6.80 8.79 3.87
C ILE A 66 -6.21 8.12 5.10
N VAL A 67 -5.13 7.36 4.94
CA VAL A 67 -4.32 6.91 6.05
C VAL A 67 -4.01 8.17 6.86
N LEU A 68 -3.12 9.09 6.47
CA LEU A 68 -2.75 10.25 7.30
C LEU A 68 -3.91 11.03 7.96
N VAL A 69 -4.97 11.37 7.22
CA VAL A 69 -6.13 12.15 7.70
C VAL A 69 -6.94 11.42 8.77
N PHE A 70 -7.28 10.15 8.55
CA PHE A 70 -8.09 9.37 9.50
C PHE A 70 -7.22 8.77 10.61
N TRP A 71 -6.38 9.59 11.24
CA TRP A 71 -5.31 9.19 12.15
C TRP A 71 -5.75 8.31 13.33
N HIS A 72 -6.95 8.56 13.86
CA HIS A 72 -7.51 7.83 15.01
C HIS A 72 -8.38 6.65 14.59
N GLN A 73 -8.60 6.45 13.29
CA GLN A 73 -9.44 5.36 12.79
C GLN A 73 -8.59 4.14 12.46
N ARG A 74 -9.13 2.97 12.81
CA ARG A 74 -8.48 1.67 12.57
C ARG A 74 -8.72 1.13 11.16
N TRP A 75 -9.85 1.49 10.55
CA TRP A 75 -10.27 0.94 9.25
C TRP A 75 -9.25 1.15 8.11
N PRO A 76 -8.48 2.27 7.99
CA PRO A 76 -7.50 2.40 6.91
C PRO A 76 -6.36 1.38 7.03
N LEU A 77 -5.99 0.99 8.25
CA LEU A 77 -4.97 -0.03 8.49
C LEU A 77 -5.52 -1.44 8.19
N VAL A 78 -6.80 -1.70 8.48
CA VAL A 78 -7.46 -2.96 8.10
C VAL A 78 -7.53 -3.11 6.58
N ILE A 79 -7.95 -2.06 5.87
CA ILE A 79 -7.95 -2.06 4.40
C ILE A 79 -6.53 -2.24 3.86
N THR A 80 -5.52 -1.61 4.48
CA THR A 80 -4.11 -1.85 4.10
C THR A 80 -3.76 -3.33 4.20
N ILE A 81 -4.10 -4.00 5.30
CA ILE A 81 -3.82 -5.45 5.47
C ILE A 81 -4.48 -6.26 4.36
N LEU A 82 -5.77 -6.03 4.12
CA LEU A 82 -6.52 -6.74 3.08
C LEU A 82 -5.94 -6.49 1.69
N ALA A 83 -5.56 -5.24 1.39
CA ALA A 83 -4.94 -4.88 0.12
C ALA A 83 -3.58 -5.53 -0.08
N MET A 84 -2.70 -5.55 0.95
CA MET A 84 -1.40 -6.21 0.85
C MET A 84 -1.54 -7.72 0.60
N ILE A 85 -2.52 -8.37 1.22
CA ILE A 85 -2.83 -9.80 0.96
C ILE A 85 -3.33 -9.97 -0.48
N GLY A 86 -4.28 -9.14 -0.90
CA GLY A 86 -4.88 -9.20 -2.24
C GLY A 86 -3.87 -8.94 -3.35
N LEU A 87 -3.02 -7.92 -3.21
CA LEU A 87 -1.97 -7.57 -4.17
C LEU A 87 -0.92 -8.68 -4.25
N LEU A 88 -0.50 -9.25 -3.12
CA LEU A 88 0.43 -10.37 -3.13
C LEU A 88 -0.18 -11.60 -3.82
N ALA A 89 -1.43 -11.94 -3.50
CA ALA A 89 -2.15 -13.04 -4.15
C ALA A 89 -2.28 -12.80 -5.66
N PHE A 90 -2.58 -11.56 -6.07
CA PHE A 90 -2.61 -11.16 -7.47
C PHE A 90 -1.26 -11.40 -8.15
N THR A 91 -0.15 -10.93 -7.57
CA THR A 91 1.19 -11.17 -8.13
C THR A 91 1.50 -12.66 -8.26
N VAL A 92 1.16 -13.46 -7.24
CA VAL A 92 1.40 -14.91 -7.26
C VAL A 92 0.65 -15.61 -8.41
N VAL A 93 -0.58 -15.20 -8.69
CA VAL A 93 -1.41 -15.83 -9.72
C VAL A 93 -1.06 -15.34 -11.13
N PHE A 94 -0.87 -14.03 -11.29
CA PHE A 94 -0.83 -13.42 -12.63
C PHE A 94 0.59 -13.07 -13.11
N VAL A 95 1.51 -12.76 -12.20
CA VAL A 95 2.88 -12.33 -12.56
C VAL A 95 3.93 -12.92 -11.60
N PRO A 96 4.00 -14.26 -11.48
CA PRO A 96 4.84 -14.93 -10.47
C PRO A 96 6.34 -14.69 -10.64
N ASN A 97 6.80 -14.33 -11.84
CA ASN A 97 8.20 -13.99 -12.10
C ASN A 97 8.68 -12.77 -11.27
N LEU A 98 7.78 -11.86 -10.87
CA LEU A 98 8.13 -10.73 -10.02
C LEU A 98 8.43 -11.13 -8.56
N LEU A 99 8.04 -12.33 -8.12
CA LEU A 99 8.24 -12.79 -6.75
C LEU A 99 9.72 -12.96 -6.37
N ALA A 100 10.57 -13.28 -7.35
CA ALA A 100 11.99 -13.54 -7.15
C ALA A 100 12.89 -12.33 -7.41
N GLY A 101 12.31 -11.14 -7.69
CA GLY A 101 13.08 -9.92 -7.89
C GLY A 101 13.81 -9.47 -6.62
N ALA A 102 14.91 -8.71 -6.77
CA ALA A 102 15.65 -8.18 -5.61
C ALA A 102 14.80 -7.21 -4.76
N PHE A 103 13.90 -6.47 -5.41
CA PHE A 103 12.89 -5.60 -4.80
C PHE A 103 11.51 -6.08 -5.22
N ASN A 104 11.05 -7.18 -4.63
CA ASN A 104 9.84 -7.88 -5.05
C ASN A 104 8.58 -7.52 -4.24
N PRO A 105 7.39 -7.85 -4.75
CA PRO A 105 6.13 -7.64 -4.04
C PRO A 105 5.98 -8.46 -2.75
N VAL A 106 6.71 -9.58 -2.56
CA VAL A 106 6.62 -10.40 -1.34
C VAL A 106 7.13 -9.60 -0.15
N THR A 107 8.34 -9.04 -0.25
CA THR A 107 8.97 -8.30 0.85
C THR A 107 8.18 -7.03 1.16
N THR A 108 7.77 -6.28 0.14
CA THR A 108 7.01 -5.04 0.31
C THR A 108 5.65 -5.29 0.96
N ASN A 109 4.82 -6.17 0.40
CA ASN A 109 3.47 -6.41 0.91
C ASN A 109 3.49 -6.97 2.35
N LEU A 110 4.37 -7.93 2.64
CA LEU A 110 4.46 -8.51 3.99
C LEU A 110 4.98 -7.50 5.02
N THR A 111 5.92 -6.63 4.65
CA THR A 111 6.44 -5.58 5.54
C THR A 111 5.35 -4.55 5.85
N VAL A 112 4.63 -4.06 4.85
CA VAL A 112 3.54 -3.09 5.05
C VAL A 112 2.40 -3.70 5.86
N LEU A 113 2.05 -4.96 5.59
CA LEU A 113 1.08 -5.72 6.38
C LEU A 113 1.52 -5.80 7.84
N ALA A 114 2.77 -6.17 8.10
CA ALA A 114 3.31 -6.24 9.46
C ALA A 114 3.24 -4.89 10.17
N LEU A 115 3.61 -3.78 9.50
CA LEU A 115 3.50 -2.43 10.05
C LEU A 115 2.05 -2.06 10.39
N ALA A 116 1.10 -2.39 9.52
CA ALA A 116 -0.32 -2.15 9.77
C ALA A 116 -0.84 -2.97 10.97
N VAL A 117 -0.43 -4.23 11.11
CA VAL A 117 -0.76 -5.08 12.27
C VAL A 117 -0.14 -4.52 13.55
N ILE A 118 1.13 -4.11 13.53
CA ILE A 118 1.81 -3.52 14.69
C ILE A 118 1.11 -2.24 15.12
N ALA A 119 0.73 -1.38 14.16
CA ALA A 119 -0.03 -0.16 14.43
C ALA A 119 -1.39 -0.45 15.07
N LEU A 120 -2.16 -1.42 14.54
CA LEU A 120 -3.46 -1.80 15.09
C LEU A 120 -3.39 -2.36 16.51
N LYS A 121 -2.27 -3.01 16.87
CA LYS A 121 -2.03 -3.53 18.22
C LYS A 121 -1.58 -2.46 19.22
N GLN A 122 -1.24 -1.25 18.79
CA GLN A 122 -0.98 -0.17 19.73
C GLN A 122 -2.30 0.27 20.39
N PRO A 123 -2.29 0.57 21.70
CA PRO A 123 -3.44 1.20 22.34
C PRO A 123 -3.76 2.49 21.60
N GLU A 124 -5.05 2.75 21.33
CA GLU A 124 -5.48 3.95 20.62
C GLU A 124 -4.81 5.17 21.24
N VAL A 125 -4.23 6.05 20.41
CA VAL A 125 -3.88 7.40 20.84
C VAL A 125 -5.20 7.98 21.33
N SER A 126 -5.35 8.03 22.65
CA SER A 126 -6.58 8.43 23.34
C SER A 126 -7.16 9.65 22.65
N LYS A 127 -8.46 9.60 22.31
CA LYS A 127 -9.21 10.81 21.94
C LYS A 127 -8.91 11.87 23.01
N PRO A 128 -8.38 13.05 22.66
CA PRO A 128 -8.00 14.05 23.66
C PRO A 128 -9.18 14.68 24.42
N TRP A 129 -10.43 14.24 24.19
CA TRP A 129 -11.64 14.91 24.67
C TRP A 129 -12.77 13.96 25.11
N ASN A 130 -12.44 12.86 25.80
CA ASN A 130 -13.45 12.15 26.60
C ASN A 130 -13.39 12.62 28.04
#